data_AF-A0A165DAG2-F1
#
_entry.id   AF-A0A165DAG2-F1
#
_cell.length_a   1.000
_cell.length_b   1.000
_cell.length_c   1.000
_cell.angle_alpha   90.00
_cell.angle_beta   90.00
_cell.angle_gamma   90.00
#
_symmetry.space_group_name_H-M   'P 1'
#
loop_
_entity.id
_entity.type
_entity.pdbx_description
1 polymer ?
#
loop_
_entity_poly.entity_id
_entity_poly.type
_entity_poly.pdbx_seq_one_letter_code
_entity_poly.pdbx_strand_id
1 'polypeptide(L)'
;MPTFEGPVMADWPMPAGSSPEKYGQFVIAAFDAVGAVACLDDDIASRAAGALPQSKFLGVVVGAGRVPMLNPDGRHRLSLEIYLIGQGLPLDKDPAFSVPIAPANEHPSNRTSPILSSPLPWTNFYVHSLCNFLCLVSRIHYDTMRSPPFVVKKQRHEIMLQTMADRNENVRRNLLRDNGHILNPPTEGADADVSYYTDESEGSEDSPNEVDLQVAAVYAKTAKVKAFVEIWTNLSTCDDPATFANPREFLALVRQLDAISRDYEARMMSQILSKPDTGSWVAAMVVTEVEEDVDRSRCSTVLSWIRRGLTSA
;
A
#
# COMPACT_ATOMS: atom_id res chain seq x y z
N MET A 1 12.45 26.46 -8.38
CA MET A 1 11.24 25.75 -8.86
C MET A 1 10.20 25.84 -7.77
N PRO A 2 8.96 26.29 -8.05
CA PRO A 2 7.84 26.11 -7.14
C PRO A 2 7.72 24.66 -6.67
N THR A 3 7.46 24.48 -5.37
CA THR A 3 7.19 23.17 -4.75
C THR A 3 5.80 23.20 -4.16
N PHE A 4 4.97 22.23 -4.53
CA PHE A 4 3.62 22.06 -3.98
C PHE A 4 3.59 20.86 -3.03
N GLU A 5 3.25 21.11 -1.77
CA GLU A 5 3.09 20.08 -0.73
C GLU A 5 1.65 19.60 -0.68
N GLY A 6 1.43 18.29 -0.59
CA GLY A 6 0.08 17.70 -0.59
C GLY A 6 -0.77 18.11 -1.80
N PRO A 7 -0.25 18.01 -3.03
CA PRO A 7 -0.95 18.48 -4.23
C PRO A 7 -2.29 17.77 -4.42
N VAL A 8 -3.24 18.46 -5.04
CA VAL A 8 -4.49 17.91 -5.55
C VAL A 8 -4.48 17.86 -7.08
N MET A 9 -5.51 17.30 -7.71
CA MET A 9 -5.60 17.23 -9.17
C MET A 9 -5.49 18.60 -9.88
N ALA A 10 -5.93 19.68 -9.25
CA ALA A 10 -5.85 21.03 -9.79
C ALA A 10 -4.40 21.58 -9.83
N ASP A 11 -3.51 21.04 -8.99
CA ASP A 11 -2.10 21.44 -8.92
C ASP A 11 -1.23 20.67 -9.91
N TRP A 12 -1.79 19.66 -10.60
CA TRP A 12 -1.05 18.89 -11.59
C TRP A 12 -0.68 19.77 -12.80
N PRO A 13 0.61 19.85 -13.16
CA PRO A 13 1.04 20.73 -14.24
C PRO A 13 0.53 20.27 -15.60
N MET A 14 -0.34 21.10 -16.16
CA MET A 14 -0.85 20.96 -17.52
C MET A 14 0.05 21.77 -18.47
N PRO A 15 0.63 21.15 -19.51
CA PRO A 15 1.31 21.89 -20.57
C PRO A 15 0.41 22.98 -21.16
N ALA A 16 0.98 24.16 -21.44
CA ALA A 16 0.22 25.22 -22.12
C ALA A 16 -0.25 24.72 -23.49
N GLY A 17 -1.55 24.84 -23.77
CA GLY A 17 -2.15 24.37 -25.02
C GLY A 17 -2.54 22.88 -25.05
N SER A 18 -2.25 22.08 -24.01
CA SER A 18 -2.65 20.66 -23.94
C SER A 18 -4.11 20.45 -23.53
N SER A 19 -5.04 21.21 -24.10
CA SER A 19 -6.47 20.92 -23.93
C SER A 19 -6.82 19.62 -24.68
N PRO A 20 -7.36 18.55 -24.05
CA PRO A 20 -7.53 18.25 -22.62
C PRO A 20 -6.63 17.09 -22.13
N GLU A 21 -5.37 17.05 -22.54
CA GLU A 21 -4.41 16.01 -22.16
C GLU A 21 -3.88 16.21 -20.74
N LYS A 22 -4.54 15.54 -19.79
CA LYS A 22 -4.19 15.57 -18.37
C LYS A 22 -2.94 14.78 -18.00
N TYR A 23 -2.54 13.85 -18.85
CA TYR A 23 -1.49 12.86 -18.58
C TYR A 23 -0.62 12.65 -19.81
N GLY A 24 0.51 11.96 -19.64
CA GLY A 24 1.49 11.67 -20.69
C GLY A 24 2.84 12.33 -20.43
N GLN A 25 2.94 13.17 -19.38
CA GLN A 25 4.18 13.81 -18.96
C GLN A 25 5.21 12.76 -18.51
N PHE A 26 6.45 12.96 -18.93
CA PHE A 26 7.60 12.26 -18.40
C PHE A 26 8.08 12.97 -17.13
N VAL A 27 8.35 12.20 -16.09
CA VAL A 27 8.70 12.70 -14.77
C VAL A 27 9.81 11.88 -14.15
N ILE A 28 10.55 12.53 -13.25
CA ILE A 28 11.40 11.85 -12.29
C ILE A 28 10.57 11.68 -11.02
N ALA A 29 10.52 10.48 -10.48
CA ALA A 29 9.86 10.17 -9.22
C ALA A 29 10.87 9.60 -8.22
N ALA A 30 10.82 10.06 -6.97
CA ALA A 30 11.54 9.47 -5.86
C ALA A 30 10.54 9.00 -4.80
N PHE A 31 10.84 7.89 -4.13
CA PHE A 31 9.99 7.33 -3.11
C PHE A 31 10.08 8.14 -1.82
N ASP A 32 8.95 8.67 -1.34
CA ASP A 32 8.86 9.41 -0.07
C ASP A 32 8.41 8.46 1.04
N ALA A 33 9.33 7.59 1.47
CA ALA A 33 9.06 6.57 2.46
C ALA A 33 8.60 7.15 3.81
N VAL A 34 9.21 8.27 4.23
CA VAL A 34 8.86 8.92 5.50
C VAL A 34 7.44 9.49 5.43
N GLY A 35 7.08 10.14 4.33
CA GLY A 35 5.72 10.61 4.10
C GLY A 35 4.68 9.48 4.07
N ALA A 36 5.05 8.31 3.54
CA ALA A 36 4.20 7.13 3.47
C ALA A 36 3.84 6.54 4.86
N VAL A 37 4.76 6.62 5.82
CA VAL A 37 4.55 6.10 7.19
C VAL A 37 4.15 7.18 8.20
N ALA A 38 4.05 8.45 7.81
CA ALA A 38 3.74 9.55 8.71
C ALA A 38 2.42 9.35 9.49
N CYS A 39 1.42 8.69 8.88
CA CYS A 39 0.15 8.39 9.52
C CYS A 39 0.22 7.41 10.70
N LEU A 40 1.36 6.74 10.89
CA LEU A 40 1.58 5.83 12.01
C LEU A 40 1.91 6.60 13.30
N ASP A 41 2.45 7.83 13.18
CA ASP A 41 2.99 8.64 14.29
C ASP A 41 4.02 7.85 15.14
N ASP A 42 4.92 7.11 14.48
CA ASP A 42 5.88 6.21 15.13
C ASP A 42 7.32 6.54 14.68
N ASP A 43 8.18 6.88 15.64
CA ASP A 43 9.57 7.27 15.39
C ASP A 43 10.42 6.11 14.84
N ILE A 44 10.11 4.87 15.23
CA ILE A 44 10.82 3.68 14.75
C ILE A 44 10.52 3.47 13.27
N ALA A 45 9.24 3.50 12.88
CA ALA A 45 8.82 3.41 11.49
C ALA A 45 9.38 4.56 10.65
N SER A 46 9.34 5.79 11.17
CA SER A 46 9.88 6.97 10.49
C SER A 46 11.39 6.85 10.26
N ARG A 47 12.15 6.35 11.25
CA ARG A 47 13.59 6.11 11.12
C ARG A 47 13.89 4.99 10.12
N ALA A 48 13.16 3.88 10.18
CA ALA A 48 13.32 2.76 9.26
C ALA A 48 13.00 3.18 7.82
N ALA A 49 11.93 3.96 7.63
CA ALA A 49 11.56 4.53 6.34
C ALA A 49 12.63 5.52 5.83
N GLY A 50 13.19 6.36 6.71
CA GLY A 50 14.27 7.28 6.36
C GLY A 50 15.59 6.60 5.99
N ALA A 51 15.77 5.32 6.36
CA ALA A 51 16.93 4.51 5.97
C ALA A 51 16.76 3.82 4.60
N LEU A 52 15.57 3.86 4.01
CA LEU A 52 15.36 3.28 2.67
C LEU A 52 16.11 4.09 1.59
N PRO A 53 16.57 3.43 0.51
CA PRO A 53 17.22 4.13 -0.59
C PRO A 53 16.33 5.23 -1.20
N GLN A 54 16.87 6.44 -1.32
CA GLN A 54 16.23 7.57 -2.01
C GLN A 54 16.48 7.53 -3.52
N SER A 55 16.19 6.38 -4.11
CA SER A 55 16.38 6.15 -5.54
C SER A 55 15.43 7.01 -6.37
N LYS A 56 15.96 7.58 -7.45
CA LYS A 56 15.18 8.29 -8.47
C LYS A 56 14.85 7.35 -9.62
N PHE A 57 13.62 7.43 -10.10
CA PHE A 57 13.12 6.63 -11.20
C PHE A 57 12.59 7.55 -12.29
N LEU A 58 12.85 7.20 -13.54
CA LEU A 58 12.20 7.84 -14.69
C LEU A 58 10.86 7.14 -14.93
N GLY A 59 9.82 7.91 -15.26
CA GLY A 59 8.51 7.34 -15.58
C GLY A 59 7.66 8.23 -16.46
N VAL A 60 6.60 7.64 -17.00
CA VAL A 60 5.55 8.35 -17.73
C VAL A 60 4.23 8.23 -16.98
N VAL A 61 3.56 9.36 -16.76
CA VAL A 61 2.26 9.39 -16.10
C VAL A 61 1.18 9.00 -17.11
N VAL A 62 0.50 7.87 -16.88
CA VAL A 62 -0.50 7.35 -17.82
C VAL A 62 -1.94 7.68 -17.43
N GLY A 63 -2.18 7.93 -16.14
CA GLY A 63 -3.51 8.18 -15.60
C GLY A 63 -3.53 8.56 -14.12
N ALA A 64 -4.73 8.61 -13.55
CA ALA A 64 -4.93 8.75 -12.12
C ALA A 64 -4.77 7.39 -11.42
N GLY A 65 -4.10 7.39 -10.25
CA GLY A 65 -3.82 6.17 -9.50
C GLY A 65 -5.00 5.60 -8.71
N ARG A 66 -6.11 6.36 -8.60
CA ARG A 66 -7.34 6.01 -7.85
C ARG A 66 -7.08 5.55 -6.41
N VAL A 67 -6.00 6.02 -5.78
CA VAL A 67 -5.74 5.75 -4.35
C VAL A 67 -6.52 6.78 -3.52
N PRO A 68 -7.54 6.36 -2.75
CA PRO A 68 -8.35 7.29 -1.99
C PRO A 68 -7.57 7.76 -0.76
N MET A 69 -7.18 9.03 -0.74
CA MET A 69 -6.66 9.70 0.45
C MET A 69 -7.00 11.18 0.42
N LEU A 70 -7.35 11.73 1.58
CA LEU A 70 -7.66 13.15 1.73
C LEU A 70 -6.48 13.87 2.37
N ASN A 71 -6.28 15.12 1.95
CA ASN A 71 -5.46 16.08 2.67
C ASN A 71 -6.20 16.59 3.92
N PRO A 72 -5.52 17.28 4.84
CA PRO A 72 -6.15 17.86 6.03
C PRO A 72 -7.29 18.85 5.71
N ASP A 73 -7.26 19.47 4.52
CA ASP A 73 -8.31 20.37 4.01
C ASP A 73 -9.54 19.64 3.43
N GLY A 74 -9.58 18.30 3.51
CA GLY A 74 -10.66 17.47 3.02
C GLY A 74 -10.64 17.21 1.50
N ARG A 75 -9.67 17.76 0.75
CA ARG A 75 -9.55 17.51 -0.69
C ARG A 75 -8.80 16.21 -0.98
N HIS A 76 -9.16 15.53 -2.07
CA HIS A 76 -8.43 14.34 -2.51
C HIS A 76 -7.00 14.69 -2.87
N ARG A 77 -6.06 14.04 -2.19
CA ARG A 77 -4.64 14.11 -2.56
C ARG A 77 -4.45 13.53 -3.95
N LEU A 78 -3.55 14.14 -4.70
CA LEU A 78 -3.19 13.71 -6.04
C LEU A 78 -2.69 12.27 -6.02
N SER A 79 -3.36 11.42 -6.82
CA SER A 79 -2.98 10.04 -7.03
C SER A 79 -2.72 9.79 -8.52
N LEU A 80 -1.59 9.16 -8.85
CA LEU A 80 -1.14 8.94 -10.22
C LEU A 80 -0.84 7.46 -10.47
N GLU A 81 -1.00 7.05 -11.73
CA GLU A 81 -0.45 5.81 -12.26
C GLU A 81 0.77 6.14 -13.12
N ILE A 82 1.91 5.58 -12.75
CA ILE A 82 3.21 5.84 -13.39
C ILE A 82 3.74 4.52 -13.96
N TYR A 83 4.12 4.53 -15.22
CA TYR A 83 4.86 3.43 -15.85
C TYR A 83 6.34 3.78 -15.81
N LEU A 84 7.13 2.87 -15.24
CA LEU A 84 8.55 3.08 -15.04
C LEU A 84 9.34 2.83 -16.33
N ILE A 85 10.37 3.64 -16.49
CA ILE A 85 11.21 3.68 -17.67
C ILE A 85 12.63 3.27 -17.25
N GLY A 86 13.18 2.29 -17.94
CA GLY A 86 14.56 1.84 -17.74
C GLY A 86 15.45 2.21 -18.92
N GLN A 87 16.72 2.44 -18.64
CA GLN A 87 17.74 2.55 -19.67
C GLN A 87 18.07 1.15 -20.20
N GLY A 88 17.81 0.91 -21.48
CA GLY A 88 17.91 -0.38 -22.13
C GLY A 88 16.69 -1.29 -21.91
N LEU A 89 16.75 -2.44 -22.58
CA LEU A 89 15.71 -3.47 -22.50
C LEU A 89 15.71 -4.15 -21.11
N PRO A 90 14.57 -4.69 -20.65
CA PRO A 90 14.52 -5.49 -19.43
C PRO A 90 15.44 -6.72 -19.51
N LEU A 91 16.48 -6.79 -18.68
CA LEU A 91 17.47 -7.90 -18.72
C LEU A 91 16.95 -9.22 -18.15
N ASP A 92 16.26 -9.15 -17.03
CA ASP A 92 15.82 -10.33 -16.26
C ASP A 92 14.44 -10.85 -16.68
N LYS A 93 13.83 -10.29 -17.73
CA LYS A 93 12.49 -10.61 -18.26
C LYS A 93 12.61 -10.75 -19.77
N ASP A 94 11.52 -11.15 -20.43
CA ASP A 94 11.48 -11.07 -21.89
C ASP A 94 11.71 -9.60 -22.33
N PRO A 95 12.76 -9.32 -23.12
CA PRO A 95 13.03 -7.97 -23.62
C PRO A 95 11.87 -7.39 -24.44
N ALA A 96 11.01 -8.25 -25.01
CA ALA A 96 9.80 -7.84 -25.72
C ALA A 96 8.73 -7.20 -24.82
N PHE A 97 8.80 -7.38 -23.49
CA PHE A 97 7.88 -6.75 -22.53
C PHE A 97 8.30 -5.32 -22.19
N SER A 98 8.47 -4.52 -23.24
CA SER A 98 8.82 -3.11 -23.12
C SER A 98 8.27 -2.30 -24.29
N VAL A 99 8.21 -0.97 -24.14
CA VAL A 99 7.83 -0.05 -25.22
C VAL A 99 8.99 0.91 -25.45
N PRO A 100 9.58 0.97 -26.65
CA PRO A 100 10.69 1.86 -26.93
C PRO A 100 10.25 3.33 -26.87
N ILE A 101 11.14 4.21 -26.41
CA ILE A 101 10.94 5.65 -26.41
C ILE A 101 11.97 6.29 -27.36
N ALA A 102 11.51 7.12 -28.29
CA ALA A 102 12.41 7.76 -29.24
C ALA A 102 13.52 8.55 -28.49
N PRO A 103 14.80 8.41 -28.90
CA PRO A 103 15.28 7.83 -30.16
C PRO A 103 15.67 6.33 -30.11
N ALA A 104 15.17 5.54 -29.16
CA ALA A 104 15.36 4.09 -29.19
C ALA A 104 14.68 3.50 -30.44
N ASN A 105 15.45 2.71 -31.21
CA ASN A 105 15.01 2.10 -32.47
C ASN A 105 15.08 0.58 -32.45
N GLU A 106 15.67 -0.01 -31.41
CA GLU A 106 15.91 -1.44 -31.32
C GLU A 106 14.91 -2.06 -30.34
N HIS A 107 13.91 -2.77 -30.85
CA HIS A 107 12.99 -3.53 -30.01
C HIS A 107 12.77 -4.93 -30.63
N PRO A 108 12.83 -6.02 -29.85
CA PRO A 108 12.74 -7.39 -30.39
C PRO A 108 11.48 -7.66 -31.23
N SER A 109 10.38 -6.98 -30.91
CA SER A 109 9.10 -7.08 -31.64
C SER A 109 8.85 -5.95 -32.63
N ASN A 110 9.87 -5.14 -32.97
CA ASN A 110 9.77 -3.99 -33.88
C ASN A 110 8.63 -3.02 -33.52
N ARG A 111 8.45 -2.72 -32.22
CA ARG A 111 7.42 -1.79 -31.75
C ARG A 111 7.78 -0.37 -32.16
N THR A 112 6.78 0.40 -32.55
CA THR A 112 6.95 1.82 -32.88
C THR A 112 7.08 2.66 -31.61
N SER A 113 8.12 3.48 -31.55
CA SER A 113 8.30 4.46 -30.47
C SER A 113 7.25 5.58 -30.56
N PRO A 114 6.68 6.02 -29.42
CA PRO A 114 5.79 7.17 -29.41
C PRO A 114 6.56 8.45 -29.76
N ILE A 115 5.90 9.40 -30.42
CA ILE A 115 6.46 10.71 -30.78
C ILE A 115 6.21 11.67 -29.62
N LEU A 116 7.26 12.09 -28.93
CA LEU A 116 7.16 13.02 -27.82
C LEU A 116 7.01 14.47 -28.33
N SER A 117 6.41 15.32 -27.50
CA SER A 117 6.33 16.78 -27.74
C SER A 117 7.70 17.44 -27.85
N SER A 118 8.68 16.93 -27.11
CA SER A 118 10.10 17.24 -27.19
C SER A 118 10.90 15.97 -26.90
N PRO A 119 12.09 15.78 -27.49
CA PRO A 119 12.89 14.59 -27.24
C PRO A 119 13.31 14.53 -25.77
N LEU A 120 13.45 13.31 -25.23
CA LEU A 120 14.10 13.14 -23.94
C LEU A 120 15.57 13.61 -24.05
N PRO A 121 16.17 14.13 -22.97
CA PRO A 121 17.58 14.51 -22.95
C PRO A 121 18.54 13.33 -23.17
N TRP A 122 18.03 12.10 -23.07
CA TRP A 122 18.82 10.88 -23.05
C TRP A 122 18.27 9.86 -24.05
N THR A 123 19.09 8.88 -24.40
CA THR A 123 18.78 7.86 -25.42
C THR A 123 18.64 6.46 -24.80
N ASN A 124 18.17 5.50 -25.60
CA ASN A 124 18.07 4.09 -25.21
C ASN A 124 17.15 3.85 -24.00
N PHE A 125 15.95 4.45 -24.02
CA PHE A 125 14.96 4.30 -22.94
C PHE A 125 13.74 3.52 -23.38
N TYR A 126 13.21 2.71 -22.46
CA TYR A 126 12.04 1.87 -22.70
C TYR A 126 11.12 1.94 -21.50
N VAL A 127 9.81 2.04 -21.74
CA VAL A 127 8.81 1.75 -20.71
C VAL A 127 8.87 0.25 -20.42
N HIS A 128 9.16 -0.13 -19.19
CA HIS A 128 9.20 -1.55 -18.80
C HIS A 128 7.77 -1.98 -18.44
N SER A 129 7.10 -2.72 -19.32
CA SER A 129 5.65 -2.97 -19.26
C SER A 129 5.18 -3.64 -17.95
N LEU A 130 6.06 -4.39 -17.31
CA LEU A 130 5.75 -5.06 -16.03
C LEU A 130 6.09 -4.22 -14.79
N CYS A 131 6.49 -2.97 -14.98
CA CYS A 131 6.90 -2.06 -13.92
C CYS A 131 6.02 -0.80 -13.95
N ASN A 132 4.84 -0.88 -13.35
CA ASN A 132 4.01 0.28 -13.03
C ASN A 132 3.65 0.31 -11.55
N PHE A 133 3.20 1.47 -11.09
CA PHE A 133 2.65 1.59 -9.75
C PHE A 133 1.62 2.70 -9.67
N LEU A 134 0.75 2.56 -8.67
CA LEU A 134 -0.20 3.59 -8.25
C LEU A 134 0.40 4.26 -7.01
N CYS A 135 0.44 5.58 -6.99
CA CYS A 135 1.01 6.33 -5.88
C CYS A 135 0.15 7.51 -5.48
N LEU A 136 0.47 8.04 -4.31
CA LEU A 136 0.08 9.36 -3.85
C LEU A 136 1.27 10.31 -4.02
N VAL A 137 1.01 11.53 -4.43
CA VAL A 137 2.07 12.51 -4.64
C VAL A 137 2.26 13.30 -3.35
N SER A 138 3.47 13.23 -2.78
CA SER A 138 3.80 14.02 -1.60
C SER A 138 4.09 15.46 -1.99
N ARG A 139 4.92 15.62 -3.02
CA ARG A 139 5.45 16.88 -3.53
C ARG A 139 5.53 16.92 -5.05
N ILE A 140 5.29 18.08 -5.64
CA ILE A 140 5.59 18.36 -7.06
C ILE A 140 6.56 19.52 -7.16
N HIS A 141 7.64 19.29 -7.89
CA HIS A 141 8.56 20.32 -8.37
C HIS A 141 8.32 20.56 -9.85
N TYR A 142 7.71 21.70 -10.16
CA TYR A 142 7.34 22.07 -11.52
C TYR A 142 7.92 23.43 -11.89
N ASP A 143 8.41 23.55 -13.12
CA ASP A 143 8.82 24.84 -13.71
C ASP A 143 7.71 25.35 -14.62
N THR A 144 7.06 26.44 -14.25
CA THR A 144 5.97 27.04 -15.03
C THR A 144 6.41 27.53 -16.40
N MET A 145 7.71 27.77 -16.59
CA MET A 145 8.27 28.25 -17.85
C MET A 145 8.70 27.10 -18.78
N ARG A 146 8.76 25.87 -18.28
CA ARG A 146 9.23 24.70 -19.05
C ARG A 146 8.22 23.57 -18.97
N SER A 147 7.60 23.28 -20.10
CA SER A 147 6.76 22.10 -20.23
C SER A 147 7.61 20.82 -20.22
N PRO A 148 7.29 19.81 -19.40
CA PRO A 148 7.95 18.51 -19.49
C PRO A 148 7.69 17.88 -20.87
N PRO A 149 8.60 17.04 -21.37
CA PRO A 149 8.28 16.15 -22.48
C PRO A 149 7.01 15.37 -22.17
N PHE A 150 6.14 15.19 -23.16
CA PHE A 150 4.91 14.42 -23.00
C PHE A 150 4.54 13.69 -24.28
N VAL A 151 3.70 12.66 -24.14
CA VAL A 151 3.04 11.97 -25.25
C VAL A 151 1.56 12.34 -25.31
N VAL A 152 1.02 12.44 -26.53
CA VAL A 152 -0.40 12.76 -26.71
C VAL A 152 -1.30 11.60 -26.31
N LYS A 153 -2.60 11.86 -26.09
CA LYS A 153 -3.60 10.90 -25.60
C LYS A 153 -3.60 9.60 -26.41
N LYS A 154 -3.49 9.69 -27.74
CA LYS A 154 -3.46 8.51 -28.63
C LYS A 154 -2.25 7.63 -28.35
N GLN A 155 -1.06 8.22 -28.21
CA GLN A 155 0.18 7.49 -27.95
C GLN A 155 0.24 6.96 -26.52
N ARG A 156 -0.24 7.76 -25.55
CA ARG A 156 -0.38 7.31 -24.17
C ARG A 156 -1.29 6.08 -24.08
N HIS A 157 -2.41 6.10 -24.80
CA HIS A 157 -3.32 4.95 -24.90
C HIS A 157 -2.64 3.73 -25.54
N GLU A 158 -1.85 3.93 -26.59
CA GLU A 158 -1.06 2.86 -27.22
C GLU A 158 -0.05 2.23 -26.24
N ILE A 159 0.69 3.04 -25.48
CA ILE A 159 1.61 2.56 -24.43
C ILE A 159 0.84 1.69 -23.41
N MET A 160 -0.35 2.14 -22.98
CA MET A 160 -1.19 1.38 -22.06
C MET A 160 -1.65 0.04 -22.68
N LEU A 161 -2.13 0.03 -23.92
CA LEU A 161 -2.58 -1.18 -24.59
C LEU A 161 -1.45 -2.20 -24.76
N GLN A 162 -0.28 -1.77 -25.21
CA GLN A 162 0.89 -2.63 -25.35
C GLN A 162 1.33 -3.21 -24.01
N THR A 163 1.34 -2.38 -22.97
CA THR A 163 1.70 -2.80 -21.62
C THR A 163 0.69 -3.79 -21.02
N MET A 164 -0.60 -3.59 -21.26
CA MET A 164 -1.65 -4.53 -20.85
C MET A 164 -1.52 -5.86 -21.58
N ALA A 165 -1.25 -5.84 -22.88
CA ALA A 165 -1.00 -7.05 -23.66
C ALA A 165 0.22 -7.83 -23.13
N ASP A 166 1.31 -7.13 -22.79
CA ASP A 166 2.51 -7.75 -22.18
C ASP A 166 2.21 -8.40 -20.84
N ARG A 167 1.42 -7.74 -19.98
CA ARG A 167 1.02 -8.31 -18.68
C ARG A 167 0.18 -9.56 -18.87
N ASN A 168 -0.80 -9.52 -19.76
CA ASN A 168 -1.65 -10.67 -20.06
C ASN A 168 -0.82 -11.84 -20.61
N GLU A 169 0.11 -11.56 -21.52
CA GLU A 169 1.02 -12.57 -22.07
C GLU A 169 1.97 -13.14 -21.01
N ASN A 170 2.51 -12.29 -20.13
CA ASN A 170 3.33 -12.73 -19.00
C ASN A 170 2.54 -13.65 -18.05
N VAL A 171 1.29 -13.30 -17.71
CA VAL A 171 0.40 -14.15 -16.89
C VAL A 171 0.15 -15.48 -17.59
N ARG A 172 -0.24 -15.45 -18.88
CA ARG A 172 -0.49 -16.65 -19.68
C ARG A 172 0.73 -17.58 -19.70
N ARG A 173 1.93 -17.05 -19.91
CA ARG A 173 3.17 -17.84 -19.92
C ARG A 173 3.50 -18.42 -18.54
N ASN A 174 3.30 -17.68 -17.47
CA ASN A 174 3.55 -18.17 -16.12
C ASN A 174 2.58 -19.28 -15.73
N LEU A 175 1.29 -19.15 -16.07
CA LEU A 175 0.29 -20.21 -15.86
C LEU A 175 0.65 -21.49 -16.63
N LEU A 176 1.13 -21.37 -17.87
CA LEU A 176 1.60 -22.54 -18.64
C LEU A 176 2.86 -23.19 -18.05
N ARG A 177 3.72 -22.42 -17.36
CA ARG A 177 4.88 -22.98 -16.64
C ARG A 177 4.47 -23.69 -15.36
N ASP A 178 3.45 -23.18 -14.67
CA ASP A 178 2.96 -23.75 -13.40
C ASP A 178 2.12 -25.01 -13.60
N ASN A 179 1.45 -25.14 -14.76
CA ASN A 179 0.70 -26.34 -15.17
C ASN A 179 1.57 -27.60 -15.41
N GLY A 180 2.88 -27.56 -15.16
CA GLY A 180 3.73 -28.75 -15.03
C GLY A 180 3.50 -29.55 -13.73
N HIS A 181 2.81 -28.96 -12.74
CA HIS A 181 2.28 -29.67 -11.59
C HIS A 181 0.75 -29.68 -11.64
N ILE A 182 0.21 -30.77 -12.20
CA ILE A 182 -1.21 -31.10 -12.10
C ILE A 182 -1.51 -31.40 -10.63
N LEU A 183 -2.11 -30.45 -9.92
CA LEU A 183 -3.10 -30.77 -8.90
C LEU A 183 -4.46 -30.61 -9.58
N ASN A 184 -5.08 -31.74 -9.93
CA ASN A 184 -6.46 -31.73 -10.39
C ASN A 184 -7.37 -31.20 -9.26
N PRO A 185 -8.43 -30.44 -9.59
CA PRO A 185 -9.38 -29.89 -8.63
C PRO A 185 -10.46 -30.93 -8.28
N PRO A 186 -11.22 -30.75 -7.18
CA PRO A 186 -12.60 -31.19 -7.12
C PRO A 186 -13.51 -30.11 -7.67
N THR A 187 -14.20 -30.44 -8.76
CA THR A 187 -15.42 -29.80 -9.25
C THR A 187 -16.60 -30.56 -8.65
N GLU A 188 -17.51 -29.89 -7.94
CA GLU A 188 -18.93 -30.24 -7.65
C GLU A 188 -19.43 -29.27 -6.55
N GLY A 189 -20.55 -28.54 -6.61
CA GLY A 189 -21.62 -28.35 -7.60
C GLY A 189 -22.22 -26.93 -7.39
N ALA A 190 -22.74 -26.29 -8.44
CA ALA A 190 -24.17 -26.21 -8.73
C ALA A 190 -24.99 -25.54 -7.61
N ASP A 191 -25.44 -24.32 -7.90
CA ASP A 191 -26.64 -23.64 -7.40
C ASP A 191 -27.00 -23.82 -5.91
N ALA A 192 -26.65 -22.81 -5.12
CA ALA A 192 -27.44 -22.44 -3.95
C ALA A 192 -27.59 -20.92 -3.92
N ASP A 193 -28.74 -20.48 -4.41
CA ASP A 193 -29.44 -19.29 -3.97
C ASP A 193 -29.46 -19.27 -2.42
N VAL A 194 -28.56 -18.49 -1.81
CA VAL A 194 -28.54 -18.30 -0.36
C VAL A 194 -29.39 -17.07 -0.07
N SER A 195 -30.66 -17.36 0.19
CA SER A 195 -31.64 -16.45 0.77
C SER A 195 -31.05 -15.74 2.00
N TYR A 196 -31.21 -14.42 2.01
CA TYR A 196 -31.11 -13.56 3.18
C TYR A 196 -32.06 -14.09 4.28
N TYR A 197 -31.56 -14.92 5.19
CA TYR A 197 -32.16 -15.05 6.51
C TYR A 197 -31.52 -13.98 7.38
N THR A 198 -32.23 -12.85 7.51
CA THR A 198 -32.20 -12.02 8.71
C THR A 198 -32.63 -12.89 9.88
N ASP A 199 -31.65 -13.48 10.56
CA ASP A 199 -31.81 -13.91 11.94
C ASP A 199 -31.51 -12.69 12.80
N GLU A 200 -32.57 -12.06 13.30
CA GLU A 200 -32.50 -11.03 14.33
C GLU A 200 -32.04 -11.68 15.63
N SER A 201 -30.73 -11.90 15.75
CA SER A 201 -30.13 -12.08 17.05
C SER A 201 -30.00 -10.69 17.65
N GLU A 202 -30.93 -10.38 18.56
CA GLU A 202 -30.81 -9.32 19.57
C GLU A 202 -29.51 -9.55 20.37
N GLY A 203 -28.39 -9.11 19.78
CA GLY A 203 -27.07 -9.12 20.39
C GLY A 203 -26.95 -7.87 21.23
N SER A 204 -26.79 -8.09 22.55
CA SER A 204 -26.60 -7.06 23.57
C SER A 204 -25.76 -5.89 23.08
N GLU A 205 -26.19 -4.68 23.43
CA GLU A 205 -25.43 -3.44 23.34
C GLU A 205 -24.18 -3.50 24.24
N ASP A 206 -23.24 -4.38 23.92
CA ASP A 206 -21.94 -4.40 24.57
C ASP A 206 -21.14 -3.26 23.94
N SER A 207 -21.00 -2.18 24.68
CA SER A 207 -20.21 -1.03 24.24
C SER A 207 -18.82 -1.53 23.86
N PRO A 208 -18.27 -1.14 22.69
CA PRO A 208 -17.03 -1.68 22.20
C PRO A 208 -15.95 -1.54 23.27
N ASN A 209 -15.34 -2.68 23.64
CA ASN A 209 -14.29 -2.71 24.65
C ASN A 209 -13.13 -1.81 24.20
N GLU A 210 -12.45 -1.16 25.15
CA GLU A 210 -11.32 -0.27 24.89
C GLU A 210 -10.23 -0.96 24.03
N VAL A 211 -10.03 -2.27 24.25
CA VAL A 211 -9.10 -3.10 23.47
C VAL A 211 -9.51 -3.13 21.99
N ASP A 212 -10.79 -3.34 21.69
CA ASP A 212 -11.28 -3.43 20.30
C ASP A 212 -11.12 -2.09 19.58
N LEU A 213 -11.35 -0.98 20.29
CA LEU A 213 -11.12 0.36 19.76
C LEU A 213 -9.63 0.61 19.44
N GLN A 214 -8.71 0.15 20.31
CA GLN A 214 -7.27 0.27 20.08
C GLN A 214 -6.80 -0.59 18.90
N VAL A 215 -7.28 -1.83 18.78
CA VAL A 215 -6.99 -2.72 17.65
C VAL A 215 -7.51 -2.12 16.34
N ALA A 216 -8.75 -1.63 16.33
CA ALA A 216 -9.32 -0.97 15.16
C ALA A 216 -8.52 0.29 14.76
N ALA A 217 -8.02 1.06 15.73
CA ALA A 217 -7.18 2.22 15.46
C ALA A 217 -5.83 1.84 14.80
N VAL A 218 -5.20 0.75 15.23
CA VAL A 218 -3.96 0.24 14.60
C VAL A 218 -4.22 -0.12 13.14
N TYR A 219 -5.27 -0.91 12.86
CA TYR A 219 -5.62 -1.27 11.50
C TYR A 219 -6.00 -0.06 10.64
N ALA A 220 -6.70 0.92 11.21
CA ALA A 220 -7.05 2.14 10.51
C ALA A 220 -5.80 2.98 10.15
N LYS A 221 -4.74 2.95 10.97
CA LYS A 221 -3.45 3.59 10.66
C LYS A 221 -2.68 2.83 9.59
N THR A 222 -2.51 1.51 9.72
CA THR A 222 -1.76 0.70 8.74
C THR A 222 -2.41 0.71 7.36
N ALA A 223 -3.75 0.74 7.29
CA ALA A 223 -4.48 0.85 6.02
C ALA A 223 -4.17 2.15 5.24
N LYS A 224 -3.72 3.21 5.93
CA LYS A 224 -3.35 4.50 5.33
C LYS A 224 -1.91 4.52 4.80
N VAL A 225 -1.07 3.54 5.16
CA VAL A 225 0.27 3.41 4.58
C VAL A 225 0.13 3.05 3.11
N LYS A 226 0.61 3.95 2.24
CA LYS A 226 0.56 3.84 0.78
C LYS A 226 1.87 4.35 0.19
N ALA A 227 2.18 3.97 -1.04
CA ALA A 227 3.35 4.48 -1.75
C ALA A 227 3.21 6.00 -2.00
N PHE A 228 4.04 6.80 -1.35
CA PHE A 228 4.17 8.22 -1.62
C PHE A 228 5.36 8.48 -2.52
N VAL A 229 5.24 9.43 -3.43
CA VAL A 229 6.34 9.86 -4.29
C VAL A 229 6.45 11.37 -4.37
N GLU A 230 7.68 11.83 -4.42
CA GLU A 230 8.06 13.19 -4.80
C GLU A 230 8.34 13.21 -6.31
N ILE A 231 7.83 14.24 -7.00
CA ILE A 231 7.86 14.32 -8.46
C ILE A 231 8.61 15.56 -8.93
N TRP A 232 9.50 15.39 -9.91
CA TRP A 232 10.09 16.48 -10.69
C TRP A 232 9.66 16.35 -12.15
N THR A 233 9.12 17.44 -12.70
CA THR A 233 8.79 17.49 -14.13
C THR A 233 9.95 17.98 -14.99
N ASN A 234 10.87 18.75 -14.40
CA ASN A 234 12.05 19.20 -15.11
C ASN A 234 13.09 18.08 -15.13
N LEU A 235 13.19 17.39 -16.26
CA LEU A 235 14.14 16.28 -16.45
C LEU A 235 15.61 16.73 -16.39
N SER A 236 15.89 18.03 -16.58
CA SER A 236 17.25 18.57 -16.47
C SER A 236 17.77 18.61 -15.02
N THR A 237 16.98 18.18 -14.04
CA THR A 237 17.42 18.01 -12.64
C THR A 237 18.23 16.73 -12.42
N CYS A 238 18.35 15.89 -13.45
CA CYS A 238 19.21 14.73 -13.48
C CYS A 238 20.28 14.94 -14.56
N ASP A 239 21.54 14.98 -14.15
CA ASP A 239 22.66 15.21 -15.09
C ASP A 239 23.03 13.91 -15.83
N ASP A 240 23.05 12.77 -15.12
CA ASP A 240 23.45 11.47 -15.64
C ASP A 240 22.29 10.46 -15.57
N PRO A 241 21.77 9.97 -16.72
CA PRO A 241 20.69 8.99 -16.75
C PRO A 241 21.05 7.65 -16.09
N ALA A 242 22.34 7.32 -15.98
CA ALA A 242 22.78 6.09 -15.30
C ALA A 242 22.53 6.13 -13.79
N THR A 243 22.21 7.30 -13.22
CA THR A 243 21.81 7.45 -11.82
C THR A 243 20.37 7.03 -11.54
N PHE A 244 19.54 6.85 -12.58
CA PHE A 244 18.20 6.31 -12.39
C PHE A 244 18.29 4.85 -11.95
N ALA A 245 17.58 4.55 -10.86
CA ALA A 245 17.45 3.18 -10.40
C ALA A 245 16.68 2.33 -11.40
N ASN A 246 16.97 1.03 -11.39
CA ASN A 246 16.28 0.09 -12.26
C ASN A 246 14.78 0.06 -11.91
N PRO A 247 13.86 0.08 -12.90
CA PRO A 247 12.41 0.00 -12.65
C PRO A 247 11.96 -1.09 -11.68
N ARG A 248 12.69 -2.22 -11.61
CA ARG A 248 12.36 -3.32 -10.71
C ARG A 248 12.66 -3.03 -9.24
N GLU A 249 13.64 -2.19 -8.96
CA GLU A 249 14.01 -1.83 -7.58
C GLU A 249 12.86 -1.12 -6.87
N PHE A 250 11.98 -0.45 -7.62
CA PHE A 250 10.79 0.18 -7.05
C PHE A 250 9.90 -0.82 -6.31
N LEU A 251 9.68 -2.02 -6.86
CA LEU A 251 8.87 -3.05 -6.19
C LEU A 251 9.54 -3.56 -4.90
N ALA A 252 10.87 -3.55 -4.85
CA ALA A 252 11.59 -3.89 -3.63
C ALA A 252 11.40 -2.81 -2.56
N LEU A 253 11.35 -1.54 -2.93
CA LEU A 253 11.04 -0.44 -1.99
C LEU A 253 9.62 -0.54 -1.43
N VAL A 254 8.62 -0.86 -2.28
CA VAL A 254 7.24 -1.06 -1.82
C VAL A 254 7.16 -2.20 -0.81
N ARG A 255 7.84 -3.33 -1.07
CA ARG A 255 7.89 -4.46 -0.11
C ARG A 255 8.56 -4.09 1.21
N GLN A 256 9.59 -3.24 1.18
CA GLN A 256 10.24 -2.74 2.39
C GLN A 256 9.32 -1.81 3.17
N LEU A 257 8.53 -0.96 2.51
CA LEU A 257 7.48 -0.17 3.15
C LEU A 257 6.43 -1.07 3.84
N ASP A 258 5.96 -2.12 3.15
CA ASP A 258 5.01 -3.08 3.72
C ASP A 258 5.60 -3.77 4.96
N ALA A 259 6.89 -4.11 4.93
CA ALA A 259 7.58 -4.70 6.07
C ALA A 259 7.63 -3.75 7.27
N ILE A 260 7.90 -2.45 7.04
CA ILE A 260 7.86 -1.43 8.10
C ILE A 260 6.46 -1.30 8.70
N SER A 261 5.42 -1.29 7.86
CA SER A 261 4.03 -1.23 8.33
C SER A 261 3.65 -2.45 9.17
N ARG A 262 4.09 -3.65 8.78
CA ARG A 262 3.83 -4.89 9.54
C ARG A 262 4.60 -4.94 10.86
N ASP A 263 5.83 -4.44 10.90
CA ASP A 263 6.59 -4.32 12.14
C ASP A 263 5.88 -3.41 13.13
N TYR A 264 5.41 -2.23 12.68
CA TYR A 264 4.60 -1.33 13.49
C TYR A 264 3.34 -2.04 14.04
N GLU A 265 2.58 -2.71 13.16
CA GLU A 265 1.38 -3.45 13.55
C GLU A 265 1.69 -4.49 14.64
N ALA A 266 2.70 -5.33 14.43
CA ALA A 266 3.09 -6.36 15.37
C ALA A 266 3.47 -5.78 16.75
N ARG A 267 4.24 -4.68 16.77
CA ARG A 267 4.62 -3.99 18.01
C ARG A 267 3.41 -3.42 18.74
N MET A 268 2.51 -2.75 18.04
CA MET A 268 1.32 -2.15 18.66
C MET A 268 0.36 -3.21 19.17
N MET A 269 0.12 -4.27 18.40
CA MET A 269 -0.72 -5.39 18.83
C MET A 269 -0.13 -6.09 20.06
N SER A 270 1.18 -6.33 20.09
CA SER A 270 1.83 -6.88 21.28
C SER A 270 1.67 -5.98 22.51
N GLN A 271 1.75 -4.67 22.37
CA GLN A 271 1.56 -3.73 23.47
C GLN A 271 0.12 -3.76 24.00
N ILE A 272 -0.87 -3.72 23.10
CA ILE A 272 -2.30 -3.76 23.45
C ILE A 272 -2.63 -5.05 24.21
N LEU A 273 -2.20 -6.21 23.69
CA LEU A 273 -2.48 -7.52 24.28
C LEU A 273 -1.71 -7.78 25.58
N SER A 274 -0.59 -7.07 25.82
CA SER A 274 0.20 -7.19 27.05
C SER A 274 -0.31 -6.34 28.21
N LYS A 275 -1.32 -5.48 28.01
CA LYS A 275 -1.83 -4.61 29.08
C LYS A 275 -2.54 -5.45 30.17
N PRO A 276 -2.43 -5.08 31.45
CA PRO A 276 -2.67 -5.98 32.59
C PRO A 276 -4.14 -6.25 32.94
N ASP A 277 -5.11 -5.79 32.16
CA ASP A 277 -6.53 -6.02 32.49
C ASP A 277 -6.99 -7.47 32.32
N THR A 278 -6.12 -8.36 31.80
CA THR A 278 -6.27 -9.82 31.97
C THR A 278 -5.64 -10.34 33.26
N GLY A 279 -4.63 -9.67 33.81
CA GLY A 279 -3.97 -10.03 35.06
C GLY A 279 -4.77 -9.64 36.30
N SER A 280 -5.49 -8.53 36.27
CA SER A 280 -6.41 -8.12 37.35
C SER A 280 -7.61 -9.06 37.46
N TRP A 281 -8.11 -9.60 36.34
CA TRP A 281 -9.16 -10.62 36.33
C TRP A 281 -8.69 -11.97 36.89
N VAL A 282 -7.47 -12.40 36.53
CA VAL A 282 -6.84 -13.59 37.11
C VAL A 282 -6.55 -13.40 38.60
N ALA A 283 -6.06 -12.23 39.02
CA ALA A 283 -5.86 -11.90 40.42
C ALA A 283 -7.18 -11.82 41.19
N ALA A 284 -8.25 -11.29 40.60
CA ALA A 284 -9.58 -11.24 41.20
C ALA A 284 -10.17 -12.64 41.37
N MET A 285 -10.00 -13.54 40.39
CA MET A 285 -10.43 -14.95 40.51
C MET A 285 -9.65 -15.70 41.60
N VAL A 286 -8.33 -15.48 41.68
CA VAL A 286 -7.50 -16.09 42.73
C VAL A 286 -7.83 -15.54 44.12
N VAL A 287 -8.28 -14.29 44.23
CA VAL A 287 -8.74 -13.71 45.51
C VAL A 287 -10.12 -14.26 45.91
N THR A 288 -11.04 -14.48 44.96
CA THR A 288 -12.36 -15.06 45.26
C THR A 288 -12.31 -16.53 45.70
N GLU A 289 -11.35 -17.33 45.21
CA GLU A 289 -11.17 -18.71 45.69
C GLU A 289 -10.61 -18.78 47.13
N VAL A 290 -9.89 -17.76 47.57
CA VAL A 290 -9.32 -17.71 48.93
C VAL A 290 -10.33 -17.18 49.96
N GLU A 291 -11.25 -16.29 49.57
CA GLU A 291 -12.30 -15.81 50.49
C GLU A 291 -13.44 -16.82 50.70
N GLU A 292 -13.82 -17.63 49.69
CA GLU A 292 -14.84 -18.67 49.88
C GLU A 292 -14.38 -19.82 50.80
N ASP A 293 -13.08 -20.09 50.90
CA ASP A 293 -12.54 -21.15 51.75
C ASP A 293 -12.39 -20.71 53.23
N VAL A 294 -12.21 -19.39 53.47
CA VAL A 294 -12.19 -18.82 54.83
C VAL A 294 -13.60 -18.73 55.42
N ASP A 295 -14.63 -18.50 54.60
CA ASP A 295 -16.02 -18.45 55.08
C ASP A 295 -16.67 -19.84 55.23
N ARG A 296 -16.24 -20.84 54.43
CA ARG A 296 -16.62 -22.25 54.67
C ARG A 296 -16.00 -22.84 55.94
N SER A 297 -14.82 -22.37 56.36
CA SER A 297 -14.21 -22.80 57.62
C SER A 297 -14.88 -22.17 58.87
N ARG A 298 -15.64 -21.08 58.73
CA ARG A 298 -16.32 -20.42 59.88
C ARG A 298 -17.76 -20.87 60.11
N CYS A 299 -18.41 -21.48 59.11
CA CYS A 299 -19.76 -22.05 59.28
C CYS A 299 -19.81 -23.48 59.87
N SER A 300 -18.68 -24.13 60.12
CA SER A 300 -18.65 -25.51 60.69
C SER A 300 -18.59 -25.59 62.23
N THR A 301 -18.60 -24.48 62.98
CA THR A 301 -18.41 -24.53 64.46
C THR A 301 -19.52 -23.87 65.28
N VAL A 302 -20.75 -23.75 64.77
CA VAL A 302 -21.90 -23.21 65.56
C VAL A 302 -23.16 -24.11 65.50
N LEU A 303 -23.00 -25.42 65.27
CA LEU A 303 -24.12 -26.37 65.33
C LEU A 303 -23.80 -27.63 66.17
N SER A 304 -23.35 -27.46 67.43
CA SER A 304 -23.27 -28.61 68.35
C SER A 304 -23.70 -28.40 69.80
N TRP A 305 -24.24 -27.26 70.23
CA TRP A 305 -24.62 -27.07 71.64
C TRP A 305 -25.91 -26.29 71.89
N ILE A 306 -27.06 -26.74 71.36
CA ILE A 306 -28.37 -26.62 72.06
C ILE A 306 -29.23 -27.87 71.75
N ARG A 307 -28.93 -28.99 72.41
CA ARG A 307 -29.91 -30.07 72.67
C ARG A 307 -29.45 -30.91 73.86
N ARG A 308 -29.64 -30.39 75.07
CA ARG A 308 -29.78 -31.20 76.28
C ARG A 308 -30.92 -30.64 77.11
N GLY A 309 -31.96 -31.43 77.28
CA GLY A 309 -33.11 -31.12 78.12
C GLY A 309 -34.28 -32.06 77.87
N LEU A 310 -34.10 -33.36 78.11
CA LEU A 310 -35.15 -34.31 78.49
C LEU A 310 -34.52 -35.68 78.75
N THR A 311 -34.27 -35.97 80.03
CA THR A 311 -34.70 -37.15 80.81
C THR A 311 -33.67 -37.46 81.90
N SER A 312 -34.01 -37.08 83.13
CA SER A 312 -33.55 -37.73 84.35
C SER A 312 -34.39 -38.98 84.61
N ALA A 313 -33.71 -40.04 85.03
CA ALA A 313 -33.96 -40.67 86.32
C ALA A 313 -32.65 -40.58 87.10
#